data_AF-A0A950DS40-F1
#
_entry.id   AF-A0A950DS40-F1
#
_cell.length_a   1.000
_cell.length_b   1.000
_cell.length_c   1.000
_cell.angle_alpha   90.00
_cell.angle_beta   90.00
_cell.angle_gamma   90.00
#
_symmetry.space_group_name_H-M   'P 1'
#
loop_
_entity.id
_entity.type
_entity.pdbx_description
1 polymer ?
#
loop_
_entity_poly.entity_id
_entity_poly.type
_entity_poly.pdbx_seq_one_letter_code
_entity_poly.pdbx_strand_id
1 'polypeptide(L)'
;MTVTVDRGVNLAITVEATELPSRSCAPADAGHAYTNVHVGLCDRSFKDAPIVTPSRPWGVVGVVPGDAESARWDIEVTARVKADDVDFGGRFVRGNRGDRHIGLAWGELIDSQKFALFRGARLKLESINPVLLAEAMEPGRRLVARLGLTDSRGNPRCATVKPPDLVWTVAVTGRTE
;
A
#
# COMPACT_ATOMS: atom_id res chain seq x y z
N MET A 1 32.17 -17.84 12.19
CA MET A 1 31.72 -17.20 10.95
C MET A 1 30.56 -16.28 11.32
N THR A 2 30.86 -15.02 11.59
CA THR A 2 29.85 -14.05 12.04
C THR A 2 28.98 -13.71 10.84
N VAL A 3 27.74 -14.19 10.82
CA VAL A 3 26.77 -13.75 9.82
C VAL A 3 26.48 -12.30 10.12
N THR A 4 27.13 -11.39 9.41
CA THR A 4 26.72 -9.98 9.38
C THR A 4 25.32 -9.97 8.79
N VAL A 5 24.30 -9.90 9.65
CA VAL A 5 22.93 -9.64 9.23
C VAL A 5 22.98 -8.27 8.58
N ASP A 6 22.79 -8.24 7.26
CA ASP A 6 22.62 -7.01 6.49
C ASP A 6 21.39 -6.28 7.05
N ARG A 7 21.61 -5.40 8.03
CA ARG A 7 20.53 -4.67 8.70
C ARG A 7 20.09 -3.57 7.76
N GLY A 8 19.02 -3.85 7.02
CA GLY A 8 18.34 -2.82 6.23
C GLY A 8 17.91 -1.64 7.12
N VAL A 9 17.80 -0.48 6.50
CA VAL A 9 17.30 0.74 7.14
C VAL A 9 15.76 0.71 7.20
N ASN A 10 15.20 1.26 8.28
CA ASN A 10 13.76 1.46 8.37
C ASN A 10 13.39 2.72 7.58
N LEU A 11 12.51 2.55 6.62
CA LEU A 11 11.95 3.60 5.78
C LEU A 11 10.50 3.81 6.16
N ALA A 12 10.20 4.96 6.76
CA ALA A 12 8.83 5.36 7.09
C ALA A 12 8.12 5.81 5.81
N ILE A 13 6.89 5.32 5.60
CA ILE A 13 6.06 5.67 4.45
C ILE A 13 4.66 6.07 4.95
N THR A 14 4.11 7.15 4.43
CA THR A 14 2.66 7.43 4.47
C THR A 14 2.07 7.13 3.10
N VAL A 15 0.95 6.43 3.07
CA VAL A 15 0.06 6.41 1.90
C VAL A 15 -1.12 7.32 2.22
N GLU A 16 -1.31 8.38 1.44
CA GLU A 16 -2.42 9.33 1.53
C GLU A 16 -3.27 9.18 0.27
N ALA A 17 -4.53 8.82 0.44
CA ALA A 17 -5.41 8.49 -0.68
C ALA A 17 -6.71 9.27 -0.61
N THR A 18 -7.18 9.74 -1.76
CA THR A 18 -8.41 10.54 -1.91
C THR A 18 -9.28 9.96 -3.02
N GLU A 19 -10.44 10.58 -3.28
CA GLU A 19 -11.33 10.21 -4.40
C GLU A 19 -11.72 8.73 -4.36
N LEU A 20 -12.33 8.29 -3.26
CA LEU A 20 -12.79 6.91 -3.12
C LEU A 20 -14.07 6.67 -3.95
N PRO A 21 -14.29 5.46 -4.50
CA PRO A 21 -15.29 5.20 -5.55
C PRO A 21 -16.73 5.01 -5.05
N SER A 22 -17.03 5.30 -3.78
CA SER A 22 -18.26 4.94 -3.03
C SER A 22 -18.33 3.49 -2.53
N ARG A 23 -19.42 3.18 -1.82
CA ARG A 23 -19.72 1.87 -1.19
C ARG A 23 -20.23 0.80 -2.15
N SER A 24 -20.47 1.16 -3.41
CA SER A 24 -20.97 0.25 -4.44
C SER A 24 -20.26 0.53 -5.75
N CYS A 25 -19.94 -0.52 -6.50
CA CYS A 25 -19.37 -0.40 -7.84
C CYS A 25 -19.75 -1.61 -8.69
N ALA A 26 -19.69 -1.47 -10.02
CA ALA A 26 -19.96 -2.56 -10.95
C ALA A 26 -18.92 -2.54 -12.09
N PRO A 27 -17.66 -2.93 -11.82
CA PRO A 27 -16.64 -2.97 -12.85
C PRO A 27 -17.07 -3.91 -14.00
N ALA A 28 -16.88 -3.49 -15.25
CA ALA A 28 -17.43 -4.19 -16.42
C ALA A 28 -16.97 -5.66 -16.58
N ASP A 29 -15.81 -6.02 -16.04
CA ASP A 29 -15.22 -7.36 -16.04
C ASP A 29 -15.65 -8.24 -14.84
N ALA A 30 -16.43 -7.70 -13.89
CA ALA A 30 -16.83 -8.42 -12.68
C ALA A 30 -18.06 -9.32 -12.90
N GLY A 31 -18.91 -8.98 -13.88
CA GLY A 31 -20.17 -9.69 -14.16
C GLY A 31 -21.26 -9.51 -13.09
N HIS A 32 -21.01 -8.73 -12.03
CA HIS A 32 -21.97 -8.37 -10.99
C HIS A 32 -21.57 -7.05 -10.31
N ALA A 33 -22.49 -6.49 -9.52
CA ALA A 33 -22.22 -5.33 -8.67
C ALA A 33 -21.70 -5.76 -7.30
N TYR A 34 -20.76 -4.99 -6.76
CA TYR A 34 -20.26 -5.10 -5.39
C TYR A 34 -20.93 -4.05 -4.52
N THR A 35 -21.16 -4.40 -3.26
CA THR A 35 -21.70 -3.53 -2.21
C THR A 35 -20.81 -3.60 -0.98
N ASN A 36 -21.04 -2.72 -0.01
CA ASN A 36 -20.20 -2.67 1.19
C ASN A 36 -18.69 -2.59 0.87
N VAL A 37 -18.34 -1.85 -0.20
CA VAL A 37 -16.98 -1.78 -0.74
C VAL A 37 -16.07 -1.01 0.21
N HIS A 38 -14.91 -1.59 0.49
CA HIS A 38 -13.85 -0.99 1.30
C HIS A 38 -12.48 -1.17 0.65
N VAL A 39 -11.54 -0.32 1.03
CA VAL A 39 -10.11 -0.48 0.74
C VAL A 39 -9.33 -0.82 2.01
N GLY A 40 -8.35 -1.70 1.92
CA GLY A 40 -7.44 -2.00 3.01
C GLY A 40 -6.00 -2.15 2.54
N LEU A 41 -5.06 -2.03 3.47
CA LEU A 41 -3.64 -2.26 3.22
C LEU A 41 -3.32 -3.76 3.32
N CYS A 42 -2.62 -4.31 2.32
CA CYS A 42 -2.21 -5.72 2.35
C CYS A 42 -1.13 -5.98 3.41
N ASP A 43 -1.31 -7.05 4.19
CA ASP A 43 -0.39 -7.46 5.25
C ASP A 43 0.01 -8.93 5.15
N ARG A 44 1.31 -9.21 5.08
CA ARG A 44 1.86 -10.58 4.99
C ARG A 44 2.26 -11.21 6.33
N SER A 45 2.26 -10.45 7.42
CA SER A 45 2.85 -10.90 8.69
C SER A 45 1.95 -11.83 9.49
N PHE A 46 0.63 -11.80 9.24
CA PHE A 46 -0.40 -12.41 10.09
C PHE A 46 -0.28 -12.04 11.59
N LYS A 47 0.62 -11.12 11.90
CA LYS A 47 0.85 -10.55 13.22
C LYS A 47 -0.23 -9.48 13.41
N ASP A 48 -0.82 -9.46 14.60
CA ASP A 48 -1.95 -8.57 14.91
C ASP A 48 -3.26 -8.90 14.15
N ALA A 49 -3.41 -10.15 13.70
CA ALA A 49 -4.63 -10.74 13.10
C ALA A 49 -5.31 -9.87 12.01
N PRO A 50 -4.70 -9.70 10.82
CA PRO A 50 -5.33 -8.99 9.72
C PRO A 50 -6.65 -9.68 9.31
N ILE A 51 -7.59 -8.91 8.76
CA ILE A 51 -8.86 -9.46 8.25
C ILE A 51 -8.53 -10.47 7.15
N VAL A 52 -9.08 -11.68 7.27
CA VAL A 52 -8.76 -12.79 6.39
C VAL A 52 -9.27 -12.49 5.00
N THR A 53 -8.38 -12.66 4.02
CA THR A 53 -8.72 -12.61 2.60
C THR A 53 -8.67 -14.04 2.05
N PRO A 54 -9.83 -14.68 1.79
CA PRO A 54 -9.86 -16.07 1.33
C PRO A 54 -8.94 -16.33 0.15
N SER A 55 -8.25 -17.48 0.18
CA SER A 55 -7.32 -17.93 -0.88
C SER A 55 -6.11 -17.03 -1.11
N ARG A 56 -5.80 -16.11 -0.18
CA ARG A 56 -4.58 -15.28 -0.21
C ARG A 56 -3.66 -15.61 0.96
N PRO A 57 -2.33 -15.65 0.73
CA PRO A 57 -1.35 -15.86 1.81
C PRO A 57 -1.03 -14.55 2.57
N TRP A 58 -1.99 -13.63 2.63
CA TRP A 58 -1.93 -12.32 3.27
C TRP A 58 -3.34 -11.87 3.62
N GLY A 59 -3.48 -10.95 4.57
CA GLY A 59 -4.75 -10.33 4.96
C GLY A 59 -4.78 -8.84 4.66
N VAL A 60 -5.80 -8.15 5.18
CA VAL A 60 -5.92 -6.69 5.08
C VAL A 60 -6.03 -6.03 6.46
N VAL A 61 -5.45 -4.84 6.60
CA VAL A 61 -5.52 -4.01 7.81
C VAL A 61 -5.91 -2.57 7.46
N GLY A 62 -6.33 -1.81 8.47
CA GLY A 62 -6.68 -0.39 8.33
C GLY A 62 -7.75 -0.19 7.25
N VAL A 63 -8.85 -0.95 7.33
CA VAL A 63 -9.89 -0.94 6.31
C VAL A 63 -10.66 0.37 6.37
N VAL A 64 -10.86 1.01 5.21
CA VAL A 64 -11.55 2.30 5.05
C VAL A 64 -12.76 2.13 4.13
N PRO A 65 -13.94 2.64 4.51
CA PRO A 65 -15.13 2.63 3.65
C PRO A 65 -14.89 3.31 2.31
N GLY A 66 -15.45 2.76 1.22
CA GLY A 66 -15.30 3.31 -0.12
C GLY A 66 -15.95 4.69 -0.33
N ASP A 67 -16.76 5.16 0.62
CA ASP A 67 -17.37 6.50 0.64
C ASP A 67 -16.69 7.47 1.63
N ALA A 68 -15.57 7.07 2.25
CA ALA A 68 -14.79 7.98 3.07
C ALA A 68 -14.14 9.08 2.21
N GLU A 69 -13.95 10.26 2.80
CA GLU A 69 -13.29 11.39 2.14
C GLU A 69 -11.84 11.06 1.77
N SER A 70 -11.14 10.35 2.64
CA SER A 70 -9.75 9.96 2.46
C SER A 70 -9.41 8.66 3.17
N ALA A 71 -8.28 8.08 2.79
CA ALA A 71 -7.65 6.95 3.49
C ALA A 71 -6.18 7.28 3.76
N ARG A 72 -5.69 6.89 4.95
CA ARG A 72 -4.30 7.10 5.35
C ARG A 72 -3.74 5.85 6.00
N TRP A 73 -2.55 5.45 5.57
CA TRP A 73 -1.77 4.40 6.23
C TRP A 73 -0.35 4.87 6.49
N ASP A 74 0.07 4.83 7.74
CA ASP A 74 1.46 5.07 8.14
C ASP A 74 2.13 3.71 8.40
N ILE A 75 3.21 3.43 7.68
CA ILE A 75 3.86 2.11 7.66
C ILE A 75 5.37 2.22 7.71
N GLU A 76 5.99 1.12 8.15
CA GLU A 76 7.43 0.94 8.06
C GLU A 76 7.78 -0.14 7.03
N VAL A 77 8.76 0.17 6.21
CA VAL A 77 9.34 -0.73 5.20
C VAL A 77 10.83 -0.88 5.50
N THR A 78 11.38 -2.09 5.35
CA THR A 78 12.82 -2.30 5.42
C THR A 78 13.42 -2.10 4.04
N ALA A 79 14.40 -1.20 3.91
CA ALA A 79 15.19 -1.03 2.70
C ALA A 79 16.62 -1.56 2.92
N ARG A 80 17.08 -2.48 2.08
CA ARG A 80 18.45 -2.99 2.06
C ARG A 80 19.16 -2.37 0.87
N VAL A 81 20.12 -1.50 1.13
CA VAL A 81 20.89 -0.77 0.11
C VAL A 81 22.20 -1.52 -0.14
N LYS A 82 22.47 -1.86 -1.39
CA LYS A 82 23.73 -2.46 -1.82
C LYS A 82 24.19 -1.81 -3.11
N ALA A 83 25.23 -0.98 -3.01
CA ALA A 83 25.67 -0.12 -4.11
C ALA A 83 24.46 0.67 -4.67
N ASP A 84 24.21 0.61 -5.98
CA ASP A 84 23.11 1.33 -6.66
C ASP A 84 21.78 0.55 -6.69
N ASP A 85 21.66 -0.53 -5.91
CA ASP A 85 20.49 -1.40 -5.89
C ASP A 85 19.86 -1.42 -4.49
N VAL A 86 18.53 -1.31 -4.43
CA VAL A 86 17.76 -1.32 -3.18
C VAL A 86 16.73 -2.45 -3.21
N ASP A 87 16.81 -3.37 -2.24
CA ASP A 87 15.71 -4.30 -1.97
C ASP A 87 14.77 -3.76 -0.90
N PHE A 88 13.47 -3.94 -1.11
CA PHE A 88 12.47 -3.64 -0.09
C PHE A 88 11.94 -4.92 0.55
N GLY A 89 11.59 -4.84 1.84
CA GLY A 89 10.98 -5.92 2.61
C GLY A 89 10.14 -5.39 3.76
N GLY A 90 9.65 -6.31 4.60
CA GLY A 90 8.77 -5.99 5.72
C GLY A 90 7.33 -6.45 5.50
N ARG A 91 6.48 -6.28 6.52
CA ARG A 91 5.12 -6.84 6.56
C ARG A 91 4.16 -6.27 5.50
N PHE A 92 4.45 -5.08 4.97
CA PHE A 92 3.62 -4.41 3.98
C PHE A 92 4.17 -4.50 2.56
N VAL A 93 5.34 -5.15 2.38
CA VAL A 93 5.98 -5.31 1.07
C VAL A 93 5.65 -6.67 0.47
N ARG A 94 5.07 -6.64 -0.73
CA ARG A 94 4.73 -7.80 -1.55
C ARG A 94 5.55 -7.78 -2.85
N GLY A 95 5.49 -8.89 -3.59
CA GLY A 95 6.21 -9.06 -4.86
C GLY A 95 7.62 -9.62 -4.68
N ASN A 96 8.22 -10.04 -5.79
CA ASN A 96 9.61 -10.49 -5.86
C ASN A 96 10.57 -9.29 -5.96
N ARG A 97 11.88 -9.54 -5.90
CA ARG A 97 12.89 -8.50 -6.16
C ARG A 97 12.68 -7.93 -7.57
N GLY A 98 12.68 -6.61 -7.72
CA GLY A 98 12.33 -5.90 -8.96
C GLY A 98 10.82 -5.75 -9.21
N ASP A 99 9.97 -6.31 -8.34
CA ASP A 99 8.51 -6.16 -8.39
C ASP A 99 7.92 -5.72 -7.03
N ARG A 100 8.75 -5.26 -6.08
CA ARG A 100 8.37 -4.88 -4.72
C ARG A 100 7.32 -3.78 -4.71
N HIS A 101 6.24 -4.02 -3.98
CA HIS A 101 5.14 -3.08 -3.93
C HIS A 101 4.42 -3.10 -2.59
N ILE A 102 3.82 -1.96 -2.27
CA ILE A 102 2.75 -1.87 -1.29
C ILE A 102 1.46 -2.25 -2.01
N GLY A 103 0.68 -3.14 -1.40
CA GLY A 103 -0.61 -3.57 -1.94
C GLY A 103 -1.77 -2.86 -1.26
N LEU A 104 -2.69 -2.32 -2.05
CA LEU A 104 -4.03 -1.94 -1.59
C LEU A 104 -5.03 -2.97 -2.12
N ALA A 105 -5.96 -3.38 -1.27
CA ALA A 105 -6.95 -4.40 -1.55
C ALA A 105 -8.35 -3.78 -1.52
N TRP A 106 -9.10 -3.97 -2.60
CA TRP A 106 -10.52 -3.63 -2.69
C TRP A 106 -11.36 -4.89 -2.52
N GLY A 107 -12.36 -4.81 -1.66
CA GLY A 107 -13.21 -5.95 -1.36
C GLY A 107 -14.53 -5.53 -0.74
N GLU A 108 -15.47 -6.46 -0.74
CA GLU A 108 -16.65 -6.37 0.09
C GLU A 108 -16.26 -6.81 1.50
N LEU A 109 -16.51 -5.96 2.49
CA LEU A 109 -16.36 -6.34 3.88
C LEU A 109 -17.56 -7.21 4.26
N ILE A 110 -17.37 -8.51 4.48
CA ILE A 110 -18.49 -9.40 4.82
C ILE A 110 -18.82 -9.25 6.30
N ASP A 111 -17.79 -9.24 7.13
CA ASP A 111 -17.83 -9.04 8.57
C ASP A 111 -16.45 -8.55 9.04
N SER A 112 -16.26 -8.41 10.36
CA SER A 112 -14.99 -7.95 10.95
C SER A 112 -13.82 -8.91 10.75
N GLN A 113 -14.04 -10.12 10.23
CA GLN A 113 -13.05 -11.18 10.08
C GLN A 113 -12.82 -11.60 8.62
N LYS A 114 -13.76 -11.30 7.72
CA LYS A 114 -13.72 -11.73 6.32
C LYS A 114 -13.82 -10.57 5.33
N PHE A 115 -12.80 -10.48 4.48
CA PHE A 115 -12.72 -9.51 3.38
C PHE A 115 -12.77 -10.22 2.02
N ALA A 116 -13.87 -10.05 1.28
CA ALA A 116 -14.04 -10.63 -0.05
C ALA A 116 -13.37 -9.73 -1.10
N LEU A 117 -12.07 -9.93 -1.29
CA LEU A 117 -11.26 -9.22 -2.28
C LEU A 117 -11.77 -9.46 -3.70
N PHE A 118 -11.96 -8.38 -4.47
CA PHE A 118 -12.24 -8.45 -5.91
C PHE A 118 -11.21 -7.70 -6.77
N ARG A 119 -10.53 -6.68 -6.23
CA ARG A 119 -9.50 -5.90 -6.94
C ARG A 119 -8.34 -5.56 -6.04
N GLY A 120 -7.19 -5.24 -6.63
CA GLY A 120 -6.05 -4.73 -5.88
C GLY A 120 -5.23 -3.75 -6.70
N ALA A 121 -4.68 -2.75 -6.01
CA ALA A 121 -3.74 -1.77 -6.56
C ALA A 121 -2.33 -2.03 -6.02
N ARG A 122 -1.31 -1.72 -6.83
CA ARG A 122 0.12 -1.89 -6.50
C ARG A 122 0.83 -0.55 -6.61
N LEU A 123 1.41 -0.10 -5.51
CA LEU A 123 2.30 1.06 -5.47
C LEU A 123 3.74 0.57 -5.55
N LYS A 124 4.37 0.78 -6.69
CA LYS A 124 5.69 0.23 -7.00
C LYS A 124 6.78 0.95 -6.24
N LEU A 125 7.51 0.25 -5.39
CA LEU A 125 8.63 0.84 -4.67
C LEU A 125 9.80 1.11 -5.61
N GLU A 126 9.97 0.32 -6.67
CA GLU A 126 10.97 0.60 -7.72
C GLU A 126 10.64 1.84 -8.58
N SER A 127 9.43 2.40 -8.47
CA SER A 127 9.06 3.63 -9.18
C SER A 127 9.51 4.89 -8.45
N ILE A 128 10.01 4.76 -7.22
CA ILE A 128 10.48 5.88 -6.41
C ILE A 128 11.79 6.40 -6.99
N ASN A 129 11.88 7.71 -7.18
CA ASN A 129 13.12 8.36 -7.62
C ASN A 129 14.24 8.11 -6.56
N PRO A 130 15.43 7.63 -6.96
CA PRO A 130 16.54 7.37 -6.03
C PRO A 130 16.93 8.55 -5.14
N VAL A 131 16.80 9.79 -5.63
CA VAL A 131 17.07 11.01 -4.86
C VAL A 131 16.04 11.19 -3.74
N LEU A 132 14.75 11.00 -4.03
CA LEU A 132 13.69 11.05 -3.01
C LEU A 132 13.84 9.91 -2.00
N LEU A 133 14.25 8.73 -2.48
CA LEU A 133 14.48 7.58 -1.62
C LEU A 133 15.63 7.84 -0.63
N ALA A 134 16.75 8.37 -1.11
CA ALA A 134 17.88 8.75 -0.26
C ALA A 134 17.49 9.83 0.75
N GLU A 135 16.78 10.88 0.32
CA GLU A 135 16.30 11.94 1.22
C GLU A 135 15.35 11.38 2.31
N ALA A 136 14.47 10.44 1.96
CA ALA A 136 13.56 9.85 2.93
C ALA A 136 14.21 8.87 3.92
N MET A 137 15.42 8.38 3.63
CA MET A 137 16.20 7.56 4.55
C MET A 137 16.93 8.38 5.62
N GLU A 138 17.00 9.71 5.46
CA GLU A 138 17.59 10.58 6.45
C GLU A 138 16.74 10.63 7.74
N PRO A 139 17.38 10.81 8.92
CA PRO A 139 16.67 10.88 10.19
C PRO A 139 15.55 11.94 10.20
N GLY A 140 14.38 11.57 10.72
CA GLY A 140 13.24 12.49 10.80
C GLY A 140 12.57 12.78 9.45
N ARG A 141 12.83 11.98 8.41
CA ARG A 141 12.16 12.06 7.11
C ARG A 141 11.25 10.84 6.89
N ARG A 142 10.34 10.98 5.93
CA ARG A 142 9.49 9.90 5.46
C ARG A 142 9.07 10.08 4.01
N LEU A 143 8.83 8.99 3.30
CA LEU A 143 8.16 9.03 2.00
C LEU A 143 6.65 9.23 2.19
N VAL A 144 6.04 9.94 1.25
CA VAL A 144 4.59 10.09 1.15
C VAL A 144 4.16 9.72 -0.27
N ALA A 145 3.35 8.68 -0.39
CA ALA A 145 2.63 8.29 -1.60
C ALA A 145 1.25 8.95 -1.62
N ARG A 146 0.95 9.71 -2.68
CA ARG A 146 -0.36 10.32 -2.92
C ARG A 146 -1.02 9.72 -4.15
N LEU A 147 -2.31 9.39 -4.05
CA LEU A 147 -3.08 8.83 -5.15
C LEU A 147 -4.59 9.07 -5.01
N GLY A 148 -5.28 9.26 -6.14
CA GLY A 148 -6.72 9.06 -6.24
C GLY A 148 -7.04 7.55 -6.26
N LEU A 149 -8.16 7.15 -5.66
CA LEU A 149 -8.58 5.75 -5.51
C LEU A 149 -9.67 5.31 -6.49
N THR A 150 -10.13 6.23 -7.34
CA THR A 150 -11.08 5.98 -8.41
C THR A 150 -10.38 6.00 -9.76
N ASP A 151 -10.75 5.10 -10.67
CA ASP A 151 -10.28 5.08 -12.06
C ASP A 151 -11.13 5.98 -12.96
N SER A 152 -10.74 6.15 -14.22
CA SER A 152 -11.45 7.01 -15.19
C SER A 152 -12.87 6.54 -15.52
N ARG A 153 -13.28 5.36 -15.05
CA ARG A 153 -14.62 4.80 -15.21
C ARG A 153 -15.43 4.82 -13.92
N GLY A 154 -14.96 5.52 -12.89
CA GLY A 154 -15.65 5.58 -11.59
C GLY A 154 -15.50 4.31 -10.74
N ASN A 155 -14.58 3.40 -11.09
CA ASN A 155 -14.40 2.14 -10.37
C ASN A 155 -13.19 2.19 -9.43
N PRO A 156 -13.12 1.25 -8.46
CA PRO A 156 -11.93 1.10 -7.63
C PRO A 156 -10.65 0.96 -8.46
N ARG A 157 -9.71 1.88 -8.23
CA ARG A 157 -8.41 1.88 -8.90
C ARG A 157 -7.67 0.58 -8.59
N CYS A 158 -7.09 -0.02 -9.62
CA CYS A 158 -6.49 -1.35 -9.53
C CYS A 158 -5.22 -1.47 -10.39
N ALA A 159 -4.63 -2.67 -10.42
CA ALA A 159 -3.38 -2.96 -11.10
C ALA A 159 -2.23 -2.09 -10.60
N THR A 160 -1.19 -1.86 -11.41
CA THR A 160 -0.08 -0.99 -11.01
C THR A 160 -0.46 0.46 -11.23
N VAL A 161 -0.46 1.24 -10.14
CA VAL A 161 -0.66 2.70 -10.21
C VAL A 161 0.67 3.33 -10.62
N LYS A 162 0.62 4.20 -11.63
CA LYS A 162 1.78 4.85 -12.25
C LYS A 162 1.62 6.37 -12.19
N PRO A 163 2.67 7.17 -12.41
CA PRO A 163 2.48 8.60 -12.68
C PRO A 163 1.52 8.84 -13.85
N PRO A 164 0.71 9.92 -13.83
CA PRO A 164 0.63 10.95 -12.78
C PRO A 164 -0.25 10.54 -11.58
N ASP A 165 -0.88 9.37 -11.65
CA ASP A 165 -1.87 8.85 -10.72
C ASP A 165 -1.33 8.41 -9.35
N LEU A 166 0.00 8.23 -9.25
CA LEU A 166 0.76 8.00 -8.03
C LEU A 166 1.92 8.99 -7.98
N VAL A 167 1.95 9.81 -6.93
CA VAL A 167 3.00 10.80 -6.69
C VAL A 167 3.75 10.45 -5.40
N TRP A 168 5.07 10.41 -5.48
CA TRP A 168 5.94 10.24 -4.32
C TRP A 168 6.60 11.57 -3.95
N THR A 169 6.61 11.89 -2.66
CA THR A 169 7.30 13.06 -2.09
C THR A 169 7.99 12.69 -0.79
N VAL A 170 8.86 13.57 -0.27
CA VAL A 170 9.44 13.44 1.07
C VAL A 170 8.82 14.49 1.98
N ALA A 171 8.52 14.10 3.21
CA ALA A 171 8.09 15.02 4.26
C ALA A 171 9.06 14.93 5.45
N VAL A 172 9.20 16.05 6.17
CA VAL A 172 9.81 16.07 7.51
C VAL A 172 8.77 15.54 8.49
N THR A 173 9.15 14.55 9.28
CA THR A 173 8.39 14.14 10.46
C THR A 173 8.50 15.28 11.46
N GLY A 174 7.44 16.09 11.61
CA GLY A 174 7.41 17.13 12.62
C GLY A 174 7.69 16.52 13.99
N ARG A 175 8.50 17.20 14.82
CA ARG A 175 8.38 17.01 16.27
C ARG A 175 6.93 17.31 16.59
N THR A 176 6.19 16.33 17.10
CA THR A 176 5.04 16.63 17.93
C THR A 176 5.60 17.47 19.08
N GLU A 177 5.36 18.78 19.03
CA GLU A 177 5.44 19.63 20.22
C GLU A 177 4.26 19.30 21.15
#